data_AF-A0A5J6L3F4-F1
#
_entry.id   AF-A0A5J6L3F4-F1
#
_cell.length_a   1.000
_cell.length_b   1.000
_cell.length_c   1.000
_cell.angle_alpha   90.00
_cell.angle_beta   90.00
_cell.angle_gamma   90.00
#
_symmetry.space_group_name_H-M   'P 1'
#
loop_
_entity.id
_entity.type
_entity.pdbx_description
1 polymer ?
#
loop_
_entity_poly.entity_id
_entity_poly.type
_entity_poly.pdbx_seq_one_letter_code
_entity_poly.pdbx_strand_id
1 'polypeptide(L)'
;MRIPATFRSPRRGPLLQVLKSAVAVVAAWILAAWLVQGPLPVFAAIAALLVVQPSLNQSFTKAIERSIGVVAGVVIASVLGILLGTHPWVTLLATAVALLAAWALKLTPGTSNQVGISALLVLSLGTATPGYAVDRVLETLIGAAIGFLVNLAVVPPVAIGPARDKSDGLGIEIADALDRLAGALSHPRTRAELEELLLTARLLRPMRDAAEKAIDEANDSLTFNPRGRRVRTAVARAQEELDMFGPISTQVIGMTRAVVDRYDPSIVDEPSVRAIAEQLRRAAHDVRLRVSAGAVAGPAETPPAEPPALTRPLQVAAPSADHWVLVGSLLVDLHRIHENLVGD
;
A
#
# COMPACT_ATOMS: atom_id res chain seq x y z
N MET A 1 -21.68 -20.18 18.96
CA MET A 1 -21.43 -18.75 18.67
C MET A 1 -20.32 -18.65 17.62
N ARG A 2 -20.63 -18.33 16.36
CA ARG A 2 -19.62 -18.13 15.32
C ARG A 2 -19.10 -16.70 15.43
N ILE A 3 -17.83 -16.53 15.81
CA ILE A 3 -17.18 -15.22 15.83
C ILE A 3 -17.18 -14.69 14.39
N PRO A 4 -17.68 -13.46 14.13
CA PRO A 4 -17.70 -12.88 12.79
C PRO A 4 -16.29 -12.92 12.16
N ALA A 5 -16.20 -13.25 10.87
CA ALA A 5 -14.93 -13.31 10.14
C ALA A 5 -14.13 -11.99 10.22
N THR A 6 -14.81 -10.87 10.49
CA THR A 6 -14.23 -9.56 10.75
C THR A 6 -13.24 -9.52 11.91
N PHE A 7 -13.35 -10.42 12.90
CA PHE A 7 -12.46 -10.45 14.07
C PHE A 7 -11.27 -11.41 13.93
N ARG A 8 -11.20 -12.19 12.84
CA ARG A 8 -10.09 -13.13 12.60
C ARG A 8 -9.34 -12.77 11.33
N SER A 9 -8.06 -12.42 11.50
CA SER A 9 -7.14 -12.35 10.36
C SER A 9 -6.99 -13.75 9.75
N PRO A 10 -7.02 -13.89 8.42
CA PRO A 10 -6.79 -15.16 7.73
C PRO A 10 -5.35 -15.68 7.90
N ARG A 11 -4.41 -14.82 8.33
CA ARG A 11 -3.01 -15.18 8.58
C ARG A 11 -2.56 -14.70 9.96
N ARG A 12 -1.76 -15.52 10.64
CA ARG A 12 -1.09 -15.13 11.89
C ARG A 12 -0.07 -14.03 11.57
N GLY A 13 -0.03 -13.00 12.41
CA GLY A 13 1.01 -11.99 12.33
C GLY A 13 2.40 -12.59 12.59
N PRO A 14 3.48 -11.91 12.20
CA PRO A 14 4.84 -12.39 12.44
C PRO A 14 5.10 -12.54 13.95
N LEU A 15 5.56 -13.72 14.40
CA LEU A 15 5.89 -13.97 15.81
C LEU A 15 6.92 -12.95 16.33
N LEU A 16 7.86 -12.56 15.47
CA LEU A 16 8.86 -11.53 15.78
C LEU A 16 8.22 -10.20 16.18
N GLN A 17 7.12 -9.80 15.54
CA GLN A 17 6.42 -8.55 15.88
C GLN A 17 5.82 -8.63 17.28
N VAL A 18 5.21 -9.77 17.62
CA VAL A 18 4.64 -10.00 18.96
C VAL A 18 5.73 -9.96 20.03
N LEU A 19 6.86 -10.62 19.76
CA LEU A 19 7.98 -10.65 20.70
C LEU A 19 8.59 -9.25 20.91
N LYS A 20 8.78 -8.48 19.83
CA LYS A 20 9.23 -7.08 19.91
C LYS A 20 8.30 -6.23 20.77
N SER A 21 7.00 -6.31 20.52
CA SER A 21 6.00 -5.57 21.29
C SER A 21 6.05 -5.96 22.77
N ALA A 22 6.16 -7.25 23.07
CA ALA A 22 6.28 -7.72 24.45
C ALA A 22 7.55 -7.18 25.13
N VAL A 23 8.70 -7.26 24.46
CA VAL A 23 9.97 -6.72 24.97
C VAL A 23 9.87 -5.21 25.20
N ALA A 24 9.31 -4.47 24.25
CA ALA A 24 9.14 -3.02 24.37
C ALA A 24 8.23 -2.63 25.55
N VAL A 25 7.12 -3.34 25.74
CA VAL A 25 6.20 -3.14 26.86
C VAL A 25 6.90 -3.37 28.20
N VAL A 26 7.60 -4.50 28.34
CA VAL A 26 8.31 -4.84 29.58
C VAL A 26 9.43 -3.85 29.86
N ALA A 27 10.23 -3.50 28.85
CA ALA A 27 11.31 -2.52 29.00
C ALA A 27 10.77 -1.13 29.37
N ALA A 28 9.69 -0.68 28.72
CA ALA A 28 9.06 0.60 29.01
C ALA A 28 8.51 0.67 30.42
N TRP A 29 7.88 -0.41 30.88
CA TRP A 29 7.39 -0.52 32.24
C TRP A 29 8.53 -0.41 33.27
N ILE A 30 9.58 -1.21 33.13
CA ILE A 30 10.69 -1.26 34.10
C ILE A 30 11.40 0.10 34.15
N LEU A 31 11.71 0.69 32.99
CA LEU A 31 12.41 1.97 32.93
C LEU A 31 11.54 3.11 33.47
N ALA A 32 10.25 3.17 33.10
CA ALA A 32 9.35 4.20 33.62
C ALA A 32 9.15 4.07 35.14
N ALA A 33 9.04 2.85 35.67
CA ALA A 33 8.93 2.61 37.11
C ALA A 33 10.17 3.09 37.89
N TRP A 34 11.33 3.09 37.26
CA TRP A 34 12.57 3.58 37.87
C TRP A 34 12.72 5.11 37.78
N LEU A 35 12.31 5.71 36.66
CA LEU A 35 12.47 7.15 36.40
C LEU A 35 11.35 8.00 37.01
N VAL A 36 10.11 7.51 36.98
CA VAL A 36 8.91 8.23 37.43
C VAL A 36 8.46 7.60 38.73
N GLN A 37 8.71 8.30 39.84
CA GLN A 37 8.27 7.86 41.15
C GLN A 37 6.78 8.16 41.31
N GLY A 38 5.95 7.12 41.22
CA GLY A 38 4.51 7.27 41.19
C GLY A 38 3.74 5.95 41.15
N PRO A 39 2.46 5.98 40.78
CA PRO A 39 1.68 4.77 40.54
C PRO A 39 2.26 3.93 39.38
N LEU A 40 1.73 2.73 39.19
CA LEU A 40 2.23 1.79 38.17
C LEU A 40 2.25 2.45 36.78
N PRO A 41 3.37 2.35 36.00
CA PRO A 41 3.58 3.11 34.77
C PRO A 41 2.87 2.50 33.56
N VAL A 42 1.55 2.39 33.66
CA VAL A 42 0.70 1.73 32.67
C VAL A 42 0.75 2.47 31.33
N PHE A 43 0.91 3.81 31.32
CA PHE A 43 0.90 4.56 30.06
C PHE A 43 2.18 4.37 29.28
N ALA A 44 3.32 4.14 29.93
CA ALA A 44 4.56 3.79 29.26
C ALA A 44 4.43 2.44 28.53
N ALA A 45 3.85 1.44 29.19
CA ALA A 45 3.58 0.14 28.56
C ALA A 45 2.61 0.26 27.37
N ILE A 46 1.48 0.97 27.53
CA ILE A 46 0.51 1.14 26.43
C ILE A 46 1.13 1.97 25.28
N ALA A 47 1.94 2.98 25.58
CA ALA A 47 2.65 3.76 24.56
C ALA A 47 3.63 2.90 23.78
N ALA A 48 4.48 2.13 24.46
CA ALA A 48 5.42 1.22 23.82
C ALA A 48 4.71 0.18 22.94
N LEU A 49 3.62 -0.42 23.44
CA LEU A 49 2.80 -1.38 22.69
C LEU A 49 2.28 -0.79 21.37
N LEU A 50 1.72 0.41 21.41
CA LEU A 50 1.12 1.04 20.23
C LEU A 50 2.17 1.63 19.28
N VAL A 51 3.38 1.94 19.76
CA VAL A 51 4.45 2.51 18.94
C VAL A 51 5.21 1.44 18.17
N VAL A 52 5.28 0.19 18.63
CA VAL A 52 5.93 -0.90 17.89
C VAL A 52 5.08 -1.31 16.68
N GLN A 53 5.55 -0.95 15.48
CA GLN A 53 4.85 -1.15 14.19
C GLN A 53 5.73 -1.96 13.21
N PRO A 54 5.17 -2.51 12.11
CA PRO A 54 5.93 -3.30 11.13
C PRO A 54 7.07 -2.53 10.46
N SER A 55 6.91 -1.21 10.23
CA SER A 55 7.98 -0.35 9.70
C SER A 55 8.42 0.72 10.70
N LEU A 56 9.65 1.19 10.56
CA LEU A 56 10.21 2.25 11.40
C LEU A 56 9.52 3.59 11.17
N ASN A 57 9.15 3.90 9.93
CA ASN A 57 8.36 5.08 9.59
C ASN A 57 7.03 5.09 10.33
N GLN A 58 6.29 3.98 10.30
CA GLN A 58 5.02 3.84 11.01
C GLN A 58 5.22 3.96 12.53
N SER A 59 6.26 3.34 13.08
CA SER A 59 6.59 3.50 14.51
C SER A 59 6.89 4.93 14.89
N PHE A 60 7.69 5.64 14.10
CA PHE A 60 8.03 7.04 14.33
C PHE A 60 6.79 7.92 14.29
N THR A 61 5.97 7.79 13.25
CA THR A 61 4.69 8.50 13.12
C THR A 61 3.78 8.21 14.30
N LYS A 62 3.62 6.94 14.71
CA LYS A 62 2.81 6.58 15.88
C LYS A 62 3.36 7.15 17.19
N ALA A 63 4.67 7.22 17.36
CA ALA A 63 5.30 7.85 18.51
C ALA A 63 4.95 9.34 18.59
N ILE A 64 5.01 10.06 17.46
CA ILE A 64 4.67 11.48 17.37
C ILE A 64 3.16 11.68 17.61
N GLU A 65 2.30 10.97 16.89
CA GLU A 65 0.83 11.05 17.03
C GLU A 65 0.40 10.86 18.48
N ARG A 66 0.96 9.84 19.14
CA ARG A 66 0.66 9.53 20.55
C ARG A 66 1.14 10.64 21.47
N SER A 67 2.36 11.13 21.28
CA SER A 67 2.97 12.16 22.13
C SER A 67 2.23 13.48 22.02
N ILE A 68 1.96 13.95 20.80
CA ILE A 68 1.18 15.17 20.54
C ILE A 68 -0.23 15.01 21.12
N GLY A 69 -0.88 13.87 20.87
CA GLY A 69 -2.22 13.59 21.38
C GLY A 69 -2.29 13.68 22.91
N VAL A 70 -1.34 13.07 23.62
CA VAL A 70 -1.29 13.13 25.08
C VAL A 70 -1.03 14.53 25.58
N VAL A 71 -0.01 15.22 25.07
CA VAL A 71 0.35 16.57 25.51
C VAL A 71 -0.82 17.54 25.28
N ALA A 72 -1.43 17.54 24.11
CA ALA A 72 -2.56 18.40 23.80
C ALA A 72 -3.77 18.12 24.71
N GLY A 73 -4.11 16.85 24.94
CA GLY A 73 -5.21 16.48 25.82
C GLY A 73 -4.95 16.89 27.28
N VAL A 74 -3.72 16.71 27.76
CA VAL A 74 -3.30 17.14 29.10
C VAL A 74 -3.42 18.65 29.24
N VAL A 75 -2.91 19.42 28.27
CA VAL A 75 -2.99 20.90 28.29
C VAL A 75 -4.44 21.37 28.33
N ILE A 76 -5.30 20.83 27.47
CA ILE A 76 -6.73 21.19 27.43
C ILE A 76 -7.42 20.87 28.76
N ALA A 77 -7.18 19.67 29.31
CA ALA A 77 -7.72 19.27 30.61
C ALA A 77 -7.22 20.17 31.74
N SER A 78 -5.93 20.46 31.81
CA SER A 78 -5.35 21.30 32.86
C SER A 78 -5.90 22.74 32.80
N VAL A 79 -5.99 23.33 31.60
CA VAL A 79 -6.55 24.69 31.43
C VAL A 79 -8.01 24.72 31.89
N LEU A 80 -8.85 23.79 31.43
CA LEU A 80 -10.25 23.76 31.83
C LEU A 80 -10.45 23.41 33.31
N GLY A 81 -9.61 22.54 33.86
CA GLY A 81 -9.61 22.21 35.28
C GLY A 81 -9.26 23.41 36.18
N ILE A 82 -8.32 24.24 35.75
CA ILE A 82 -7.97 25.49 36.46
C ILE A 82 -9.11 26.50 36.38
N LEU A 83 -9.75 26.63 35.22
CA LEU A 83 -10.80 27.65 34.98
C LEU A 83 -12.16 27.28 35.58
N LEU A 84 -12.54 26.00 35.52
CA LEU A 84 -13.90 25.54 35.81
C LEU A 84 -13.96 24.55 36.99
N GLY A 85 -12.81 24.21 37.57
CA GLY A 85 -12.71 23.23 38.64
C GLY A 85 -12.78 21.78 38.13
N THR A 86 -13.03 20.85 39.05
CA THR A 86 -12.91 19.41 38.81
C THR A 86 -14.25 18.67 38.90
N HIS A 87 -15.35 19.34 38.53
CA HIS A 87 -16.67 18.73 38.52
C HIS A 87 -16.81 17.71 37.37
N PRO A 88 -17.66 16.66 37.52
CA PRO A 88 -17.81 15.63 36.49
C PRO A 88 -18.20 16.17 35.10
N TRP A 89 -19.00 17.24 35.04
CA TRP A 89 -19.39 17.87 33.79
C TRP A 89 -18.22 18.58 33.08
N VAL A 90 -17.22 19.07 33.83
CA VAL A 90 -16.01 19.70 33.26
C VAL A 90 -15.17 18.65 32.52
N THR A 91 -15.10 17.42 33.03
CA THR A 91 -14.41 16.31 32.35
C THR A 91 -15.06 15.98 31.00
N LEU A 92 -16.40 15.95 30.95
CA LEU A 92 -17.14 15.72 29.71
C LEU A 92 -16.94 16.89 28.73
N LEU A 93 -17.03 18.13 29.24
CA LEU A 93 -16.77 19.33 28.45
C LEU A 93 -15.35 19.34 27.88
N ALA A 94 -14.34 19.05 28.70
CA ALA A 94 -12.95 19.00 28.27
C ALA A 94 -12.71 17.93 27.21
N THR A 95 -13.35 16.77 27.33
CA THR A 95 -13.29 15.72 26.31
C THR A 95 -13.92 16.18 25.00
N ALA A 96 -15.09 16.83 25.06
CA ALA A 96 -15.74 17.37 23.87
C ALA A 96 -14.90 18.48 23.21
N VAL A 97 -14.37 19.42 24.00
CA VAL A 97 -13.47 20.49 23.53
C VAL A 97 -12.20 19.90 22.92
N ALA A 98 -11.60 18.89 23.53
CA ALA A 98 -10.44 18.18 23.01
C ALA A 98 -10.70 17.56 21.63
N LEU A 99 -11.83 16.88 21.46
CA LEU A 99 -12.22 16.29 20.18
C LEU A 99 -12.53 17.34 19.11
N LEU A 100 -13.24 18.41 19.48
CA LEU A 100 -13.52 19.53 18.58
C LEU A 100 -12.25 20.27 18.15
N ALA A 101 -11.30 20.46 19.08
CA ALA A 101 -10.01 21.06 18.78
C ALA A 101 -9.19 20.17 17.84
N ALA A 102 -9.13 18.86 18.09
CA ALA A 102 -8.46 17.91 17.22
C ALA A 102 -9.08 17.86 15.82
N TRP A 103 -10.41 17.92 15.72
CA TRP A 103 -11.13 18.01 14.45
C TRP A 103 -10.82 19.32 13.71
N ALA A 104 -10.86 20.47 14.40
CA ALA A 104 -10.57 21.78 13.83
C ALA A 104 -9.12 21.85 13.29
N LEU A 105 -8.18 21.21 13.98
CA LEU A 105 -6.78 21.09 13.56
C LEU A 105 -6.55 19.98 12.52
N LYS A 106 -7.59 19.27 12.07
CA LYS A 106 -7.53 18.16 11.11
C LYS A 106 -6.52 17.08 11.52
N LEU A 107 -6.42 16.79 12.82
CA LEU A 107 -5.53 15.76 13.33
C LEU A 107 -5.99 14.37 12.86
N THR A 108 -5.05 13.43 12.77
CA THR A 108 -5.35 12.04 12.38
C THR A 108 -6.33 11.41 13.38
N PRO A 109 -7.16 10.43 12.97
CA PRO A 109 -8.10 9.78 13.86
C PRO A 109 -7.45 9.21 15.14
N GLY A 110 -6.23 8.66 14.99
CA GLY A 110 -5.45 8.16 16.14
C GLY A 110 -5.05 9.27 17.10
N THR A 111 -4.53 10.39 16.59
CA THR A 111 -4.17 11.56 17.41
C THR A 111 -5.40 12.15 18.09
N SER A 112 -6.49 12.37 17.34
CA SER A 112 -7.75 12.93 17.86
C SER A 112 -8.31 12.11 19.03
N ASN A 113 -8.37 10.79 18.88
CA ASN A 113 -8.80 9.89 19.95
C ASN A 113 -7.89 10.03 21.18
N GLN A 114 -6.58 10.14 20.98
CA GLN A 114 -5.63 10.28 22.08
C GLN A 114 -5.78 11.62 22.83
N VAL A 115 -6.07 12.73 22.14
CA VAL A 115 -6.38 14.03 22.79
C VAL A 115 -7.59 13.88 23.70
N GLY A 116 -8.69 13.32 23.19
CA GLY A 116 -9.92 13.10 23.97
C GLY A 116 -9.70 12.18 25.17
N ILE A 117 -9.06 11.03 24.97
CA ILE A 117 -8.74 10.06 26.05
C ILE A 117 -7.86 10.71 27.12
N SER A 118 -6.89 11.52 26.74
CA SER A 118 -5.97 12.13 27.69
C SER A 118 -6.66 13.24 28.47
N ALA A 119 -7.49 14.06 27.82
CA ALA A 119 -8.28 15.08 28.50
C ALA A 119 -9.25 14.46 29.53
N LEU A 120 -9.95 13.39 29.13
CA LEU A 120 -10.84 12.63 30.00
C LEU A 120 -10.10 12.12 31.24
N LEU A 121 -8.98 11.41 31.04
CA LEU A 121 -8.29 10.74 32.15
C LEU A 121 -7.60 11.71 33.11
N VAL A 122 -7.06 12.84 32.61
CA VAL A 122 -6.43 13.84 33.48
C VAL A 122 -7.41 14.46 34.45
N LEU A 123 -8.62 14.83 34.01
CA LEU A 123 -9.63 15.39 34.92
C LEU A 123 -10.34 14.32 35.77
N SER A 124 -10.47 13.09 35.26
CA SER A 124 -11.09 12.00 36.03
C SER A 124 -10.21 11.43 37.13
N LEU A 125 -8.90 11.33 36.89
CA LEU A 125 -7.97 10.64 37.81
C LEU A 125 -6.97 11.60 38.47
N GLY A 126 -6.73 12.77 37.89
CA GLY A 126 -5.75 13.74 38.41
C GLY A 126 -6.15 14.39 39.73
N THR A 127 -7.44 14.36 40.10
CA THR A 127 -7.90 14.82 41.43
C THR A 127 -7.43 13.92 42.56
N ALA A 128 -7.27 12.62 42.29
CA ALA A 128 -6.88 11.64 43.29
C ALA A 128 -5.36 11.45 43.38
N THR A 129 -4.61 11.87 42.35
CA THR A 129 -3.16 11.63 42.25
C THR A 129 -2.44 12.94 41.92
N PRO A 130 -1.72 13.54 42.88
CA PRO A 130 -0.87 14.70 42.62
C PRO A 130 0.15 14.40 41.53
N GLY A 131 0.38 15.35 40.62
CA GLY A 131 1.36 15.16 39.53
C GLY A 131 0.89 14.31 38.35
N TYR A 132 -0.31 13.72 38.39
CA TYR A 132 -0.82 12.79 37.36
C TYR A 132 -0.67 13.31 35.92
N ALA A 133 -0.97 14.60 35.69
CA ALA A 133 -0.87 15.22 34.38
C ALA A 133 0.57 15.17 33.81
N VAL A 134 1.57 15.40 34.66
CA VAL A 134 2.98 15.38 34.28
C VAL A 134 3.46 13.94 34.09
N ASP A 135 3.13 13.05 35.02
CA ASP A 135 3.49 11.62 34.94
C ASP A 135 2.92 10.99 33.67
N ARG A 136 1.68 11.33 33.32
CA ARG A 136 1.01 10.90 32.09
C ARG A 136 1.81 11.26 30.83
N VAL A 137 2.36 12.47 30.78
CA VAL A 137 3.19 12.94 29.66
C VAL A 137 4.52 12.20 29.66
N LEU A 138 5.21 12.17 30.80
CA LEU A 138 6.53 11.53 30.93
C LEU A 138 6.48 10.04 30.59
N GLU A 139 5.54 9.29 31.17
CA GLU A 139 5.35 7.87 30.87
C GLU A 139 5.08 7.64 29.38
N THR A 140 4.23 8.45 28.76
CA THR A 140 3.92 8.31 27.33
C THR A 140 5.17 8.54 26.49
N LEU A 141 5.96 9.58 26.79
CA LEU A 141 7.19 9.89 26.07
C LEU A 141 8.24 8.78 26.25
N ILE A 142 8.40 8.26 27.46
CA ILE A 142 9.30 7.14 27.77
C ILE A 142 8.88 5.90 26.99
N GLY A 143 7.59 5.53 27.04
CA GLY A 143 7.06 4.39 26.31
C GLY A 143 7.18 4.54 24.80
N ALA A 144 6.92 5.73 24.25
CA ALA A 144 7.07 6.02 22.83
C ALA A 144 8.54 5.91 22.40
N ALA A 145 9.47 6.46 23.17
CA ALA A 145 10.90 6.35 22.91
C ALA A 145 11.37 4.89 22.94
N ILE A 146 11.01 4.13 23.98
CA ILE A 146 11.43 2.74 24.13
C ILE A 146 10.80 1.85 23.04
N GLY A 147 9.51 2.04 22.74
CA GLY A 147 8.85 1.34 21.65
C GLY A 147 9.54 1.56 20.30
N PHE A 148 9.91 2.81 20.01
CA PHE A 148 10.66 3.14 18.80
C PHE A 148 12.07 2.53 18.81
N LEU A 149 12.81 2.65 19.92
CA LEU A 149 14.17 2.12 20.07
C LEU A 149 14.21 0.59 19.95
N VAL A 150 13.25 -0.13 20.52
CA VAL A 150 13.16 -1.59 20.35
C VAL A 150 12.87 -1.96 18.90
N ASN A 151 11.98 -1.21 18.22
CA ASN A 151 11.71 -1.47 16.81
C ASN A 151 12.93 -1.19 15.93
N LEU A 152 13.72 -0.18 16.28
CA LEU A 152 14.99 0.17 15.64
C LEU A 152 16.08 -0.88 15.90
N ALA A 153 16.23 -1.36 17.13
CA ALA A 153 17.24 -2.35 17.50
C ALA A 153 17.00 -3.69 16.80
N VAL A 154 15.74 -4.12 16.72
CA VAL A 154 15.37 -5.33 15.98
C VAL A 154 14.86 -4.90 14.61
N VAL A 155 15.75 -4.45 13.73
CA VAL A 155 15.39 -3.86 12.43
C VAL A 155 14.42 -4.77 11.64
N PRO A 156 13.23 -4.27 11.23
CA PRO A 156 12.28 -5.07 10.46
C PRO A 156 12.83 -5.45 9.07
N PRO A 157 12.41 -6.60 8.51
CA PRO A 157 12.76 -6.94 7.14
C PRO A 157 12.15 -5.94 6.15
N VAL A 158 12.88 -5.60 5.10
CA VAL A 158 12.37 -4.74 4.00
C VAL A 158 11.38 -5.56 3.17
N ALA A 159 10.21 -5.00 2.87
CA ALA A 159 9.11 -5.72 2.20
C ALA A 159 9.28 -5.85 0.66
N ILE A 160 10.51 -6.10 0.20
CA ILE A 160 10.82 -6.19 -1.24
C ILE A 160 10.24 -7.43 -1.92
N GLY A 161 10.19 -8.58 -1.22
CA GLY A 161 9.68 -9.83 -1.79
C GLY A 161 8.25 -9.68 -2.31
N PRO A 162 7.29 -9.27 -1.47
CA PRO A 162 5.92 -9.01 -1.91
C PRO A 162 5.81 -7.98 -3.04
N ALA A 163 6.60 -6.90 -3.02
CA ALA A 163 6.58 -5.89 -4.08
C ALA A 163 7.00 -6.49 -5.43
N ARG A 164 8.08 -7.28 -5.45
CA ARG A 164 8.54 -8.01 -6.65
C ARG A 164 7.51 -9.04 -7.11
N ASP A 165 7.09 -9.94 -6.22
CA ASP A 165 6.15 -11.02 -6.57
C ASP A 165 4.84 -10.48 -7.17
N LYS A 166 4.37 -9.32 -6.69
CA LYS A 166 3.16 -8.68 -7.20
C LYS A 166 3.39 -7.91 -8.50
N SER A 167 4.52 -7.25 -8.66
CA SER A 167 4.92 -6.61 -9.94
C SER A 167 5.08 -7.65 -11.04
N ASP A 168 5.87 -8.70 -10.77
CA ASP A 168 6.15 -9.80 -11.71
C ASP A 168 4.85 -10.52 -12.10
N GLY A 169 4.00 -10.82 -11.11
CA GLY A 169 2.70 -11.45 -11.34
C GLY A 169 1.76 -10.58 -12.19
N LEU A 170 1.78 -9.25 -12.03
CA LEU A 170 1.03 -8.33 -12.88
C LEU A 170 1.56 -8.34 -14.31
N GLY A 171 2.88 -8.28 -14.50
CA GLY A 171 3.49 -8.32 -15.83
C GLY A 171 3.17 -9.61 -16.58
N ILE A 172 3.26 -10.77 -15.91
CA ILE A 172 2.89 -12.07 -16.50
C ILE A 172 1.42 -12.08 -16.93
N GLU A 173 0.50 -11.64 -16.07
CA GLU A 173 -0.93 -11.62 -16.41
C GLU A 173 -1.24 -10.63 -17.54
N ILE A 174 -0.54 -9.48 -17.61
CA ILE A 174 -0.65 -8.54 -18.74
C ILE A 174 -0.26 -9.25 -20.05
N ALA A 175 0.88 -9.94 -20.07
CA ALA A 175 1.31 -10.67 -21.26
C ALA A 175 0.30 -11.76 -21.66
N ASP A 176 -0.20 -12.52 -20.69
CA ASP A 176 -1.20 -13.56 -20.95
C ASP A 176 -2.54 -12.97 -21.41
N ALA A 177 -2.91 -11.79 -20.95
CA ALA A 177 -4.11 -11.08 -21.39
C ALA A 177 -3.96 -10.54 -22.82
N LEU A 178 -2.77 -10.02 -23.18
CA LEU A 178 -2.44 -9.63 -24.55
C LEU A 178 -2.52 -10.81 -25.52
N ASP A 179 -1.98 -11.98 -25.13
CA ASP A 179 -2.08 -13.21 -25.95
C ASP A 179 -3.50 -13.73 -26.07
N ARG A 180 -4.29 -13.69 -25.00
CA ARG A 180 -5.72 -14.05 -25.03
C ARG A 180 -6.50 -13.13 -25.97
N LEU A 181 -6.23 -11.82 -25.92
CA LEU A 181 -6.82 -10.86 -26.85
C LEU A 181 -6.40 -11.13 -28.30
N ALA A 182 -5.11 -11.36 -28.56
CA ALA A 182 -4.62 -11.74 -29.88
C ALA A 182 -5.28 -13.03 -30.40
N GLY A 183 -5.49 -14.01 -29.50
CA GLY A 183 -6.19 -15.26 -29.78
C GLY A 183 -7.68 -15.08 -30.07
N ALA A 184 -8.33 -14.08 -29.47
CA ALA A 184 -9.72 -13.70 -29.76
C ALA A 184 -9.85 -12.97 -31.10
N LEU A 185 -8.82 -12.23 -31.52
CA LEU A 185 -8.77 -11.56 -32.83
C LEU A 185 -8.42 -12.51 -33.99
N SER A 186 -7.91 -13.71 -33.70
CA SER A 186 -7.42 -14.65 -34.73
C SER A 186 -8.39 -15.79 -35.06
N HIS A 187 -9.38 -16.04 -34.20
CA HIS A 187 -10.35 -17.14 -34.37
C HIS A 187 -11.73 -16.69 -33.90
N PRO A 188 -12.81 -17.12 -34.57
CA PRO A 188 -14.16 -16.81 -34.13
C PRO A 188 -14.41 -17.30 -32.69
N ARG A 189 -15.06 -16.45 -31.88
CA ARG A 189 -15.44 -16.69 -30.50
C ARG A 189 -16.95 -16.72 -30.31
N THR A 190 -17.35 -17.53 -29.35
CA THR A 190 -18.70 -17.55 -28.80
C THR A 190 -18.90 -16.41 -27.81
N ARG A 191 -20.15 -16.06 -27.53
CA ARG A 191 -20.49 -15.03 -26.53
C ARG A 191 -19.94 -15.35 -25.13
N ALA A 192 -19.99 -16.62 -24.73
CA ALA A 192 -19.47 -17.04 -23.43
C ALA A 192 -17.96 -16.82 -23.31
N GLU A 193 -17.19 -17.12 -24.37
CA GLU A 193 -15.74 -16.88 -24.40
C GLU A 193 -15.40 -15.38 -24.35
N LEU A 194 -16.20 -14.53 -24.99
CA LEU A 194 -16.02 -13.07 -24.96
C LEU A 194 -16.34 -12.48 -23.58
N GLU A 195 -17.38 -12.98 -22.93
CA GLU A 195 -17.72 -12.60 -21.55
C GLU A 195 -16.62 -13.02 -20.57
N GLU A 196 -16.10 -14.25 -20.71
CA GLU A 196 -14.94 -14.74 -19.94
C GLU A 196 -13.70 -13.86 -20.17
N LEU A 197 -13.36 -13.58 -21.43
CA LEU A 197 -12.22 -12.74 -21.80
C LEU A 197 -12.28 -11.36 -21.11
N LEU A 198 -13.45 -10.72 -21.13
CA LEU A 198 -13.64 -9.42 -20.47
C LEU A 198 -13.58 -9.50 -18.95
N LEU A 199 -14.16 -10.55 -18.36
CA LEU A 199 -14.10 -10.77 -16.92
C LEU A 199 -12.66 -10.96 -16.47
N THR A 200 -11.87 -11.78 -17.17
CA THR A 200 -10.48 -12.02 -16.82
C THR A 200 -9.61 -10.79 -17.04
N ALA A 201 -9.79 -10.05 -18.15
CA ALA A 201 -9.05 -8.80 -18.36
C ALA A 201 -9.31 -7.78 -17.23
N ARG A 202 -10.53 -7.71 -16.68
CA ARG A 202 -10.85 -6.81 -15.55
C ARG A 202 -10.11 -7.17 -14.25
N LEU A 203 -9.61 -8.40 -14.09
CA LEU A 203 -8.81 -8.81 -12.93
C LEU A 203 -7.42 -8.14 -12.89
N LEU A 204 -6.97 -7.55 -14.00
CA LEU A 204 -5.75 -6.74 -14.01
C LEU A 204 -5.83 -5.54 -13.06
N ARG A 205 -7.02 -4.97 -12.82
CA ARG A 205 -7.22 -3.83 -11.89
C ARG A 205 -6.85 -4.18 -10.44
N PRO A 206 -7.49 -5.17 -9.80
CA PRO A 206 -7.12 -5.54 -8.43
C PRO A 206 -5.69 -6.08 -8.31
N MET A 207 -5.12 -6.66 -9.38
CA MET A 207 -3.71 -7.07 -9.39
C MET A 207 -2.77 -5.86 -9.37
N ARG A 208 -3.05 -4.84 -10.18
CA ARG A 208 -2.33 -3.55 -10.15
C ARG A 208 -2.43 -2.87 -8.80
N ASP A 209 -3.64 -2.75 -8.24
CA ASP A 209 -3.85 -2.11 -6.94
C ASP A 209 -3.10 -2.89 -5.82
N ALA A 210 -2.99 -4.22 -5.94
CA ALA A 210 -2.21 -5.03 -5.02
C ALA A 210 -0.69 -4.85 -5.18
N ALA A 211 -0.19 -4.64 -6.40
CA ALA A 211 1.21 -4.34 -6.67
C ALA A 211 1.60 -2.95 -6.16
N GLU A 212 0.76 -1.94 -6.43
CA GLU A 212 0.92 -0.56 -5.93
C GLU A 212 1.03 -0.54 -4.41
N LYS A 213 0.08 -1.19 -3.73
CA LYS A 213 0.11 -1.30 -2.27
C LYS A 213 1.37 -1.99 -1.75
N ALA A 214 1.83 -3.05 -2.42
CA ALA A 214 3.04 -3.76 -2.00
C ALA A 214 4.31 -2.91 -2.17
N ILE A 215 4.37 -2.08 -3.21
CA ILE A 215 5.47 -1.13 -3.43
C ILE A 215 5.41 0.02 -2.42
N ASP A 216 4.23 0.55 -2.10
CA ASP A 216 4.06 1.54 -1.02
C ASP A 216 4.55 0.99 0.33
N GLU A 217 4.16 -0.24 0.68
CA GLU A 217 4.64 -0.92 1.89
C GLU A 217 6.17 -1.11 1.87
N ALA A 218 6.75 -1.41 0.70
CA ALA A 218 8.19 -1.52 0.53
C ALA A 218 8.88 -0.16 0.72
N ASN A 219 8.39 0.91 0.10
CA ASN A 219 8.89 2.29 0.25
C ASN A 219 8.82 2.76 1.72
N ASP A 220 7.70 2.52 2.39
CA ASP A 220 7.54 2.80 3.82
C ASP A 220 8.58 2.07 4.68
N SER A 221 8.91 0.83 4.31
CA SER A 221 9.90 0.01 5.02
C SER A 221 11.35 0.47 4.82
N LEU A 222 11.63 1.29 3.80
CA LEU A 222 12.96 1.88 3.56
C LEU A 222 13.25 3.07 4.47
N THR A 223 12.22 3.83 4.83
CA THR A 223 12.35 5.05 5.63
C THR A 223 12.85 4.72 7.05
N PHE A 224 13.92 5.38 7.48
CA PHE A 224 14.69 5.12 8.71
C PHE A 224 15.34 3.72 8.82
N ASN A 225 15.21 2.85 7.82
CA ASN A 225 15.74 1.49 7.88
C ASN A 225 17.22 1.43 7.47
N PRO A 226 18.15 1.07 8.37
CA PRO A 226 19.57 1.00 8.03
C PRO A 226 19.87 -0.05 6.95
N ARG A 227 19.05 -1.11 6.85
CA ARG A 227 19.17 -2.14 5.81
C ARG A 227 18.58 -1.69 4.46
N GLY A 228 17.78 -0.62 4.45
CA GLY A 228 17.08 -0.12 3.25
C GLY A 228 18.01 0.36 2.14
N ARG A 229 19.22 0.83 2.45
CA ARG A 229 20.17 1.32 1.43
C ARG A 229 20.49 0.29 0.34
N ARG A 230 20.58 -0.99 0.70
CA ARG A 230 20.92 -2.08 -0.23
C ARG A 230 19.75 -2.49 -1.13
N VAL A 231 18.52 -2.20 -0.71
CA VAL A 231 17.29 -2.68 -1.35
C VAL A 231 16.55 -1.55 -2.08
N ARG A 232 16.94 -0.30 -1.86
CA ARG A 232 16.34 0.89 -2.50
C ARG A 232 16.28 0.78 -4.02
N THR A 233 17.36 0.32 -4.65
CA THR A 233 17.41 0.13 -6.11
C THR A 233 16.44 -0.95 -6.58
N ALA A 234 16.25 -2.01 -5.79
CA ALA A 234 15.29 -3.06 -6.10
C ALA A 234 13.84 -2.57 -5.97
N VAL A 235 13.51 -1.74 -4.98
CA VAL A 235 12.17 -1.15 -4.84
C VAL A 235 11.92 -0.12 -5.94
N ALA A 236 12.89 0.73 -6.26
CA ALA A 236 12.80 1.70 -7.35
C ALA A 236 12.53 1.00 -8.69
N ARG A 237 13.20 -0.12 -8.96
CA ARG A 237 12.96 -0.92 -10.16
C ARG A 237 11.54 -1.50 -10.21
N ALA A 238 11.03 -2.02 -9.09
CA ALA A 238 9.64 -2.50 -9.03
C ALA A 238 8.63 -1.37 -9.26
N GLN A 239 8.92 -0.16 -8.79
CA GLN A 239 8.12 1.04 -9.10
C GLN A 239 8.16 1.37 -10.59
N GLU A 240 9.34 1.40 -11.21
CA GLU A 240 9.50 1.65 -12.65
C GLU A 240 8.73 0.63 -13.50
N GLU A 241 8.74 -0.65 -13.10
CA GLU A 241 7.95 -1.70 -13.73
C GLU A 241 6.44 -1.45 -13.59
N LEU A 242 5.96 -1.09 -12.40
CA LEU A 242 4.56 -0.78 -12.17
C LEU A 242 4.09 0.46 -12.95
N ASP A 243 4.92 1.51 -13.00
CA ASP A 243 4.62 2.74 -13.73
C ASP A 243 4.42 2.48 -15.23
N MET A 244 5.18 1.52 -15.80
CA MET A 244 5.00 1.03 -17.17
C MET A 244 3.79 0.11 -17.31
N PHE A 245 3.59 -0.86 -16.40
CA PHE A 245 2.49 -1.83 -16.48
C PHE A 245 1.11 -1.22 -16.22
N GLY A 246 1.03 -0.15 -15.43
CA GLY A 246 -0.21 0.55 -15.08
C GLY A 246 -1.00 1.01 -16.31
N PRO A 247 -0.42 1.83 -17.20
CA PRO A 247 -1.04 2.20 -18.47
C PRO A 247 -1.41 0.98 -19.33
N ILE A 248 -0.48 0.03 -19.51
CA ILE A 248 -0.70 -1.16 -20.35
C ILE A 248 -1.92 -1.95 -19.88
N SER A 249 -2.05 -2.18 -18.56
CA SER A 249 -3.23 -2.86 -18.01
C SER A 249 -4.54 -2.15 -18.36
N THR A 250 -4.54 -0.81 -18.38
CA THR A 250 -5.71 0.00 -18.74
C THR A 250 -6.04 -0.14 -20.22
N GLN A 251 -5.03 -0.12 -21.10
CA GLN A 251 -5.18 -0.32 -22.53
C GLN A 251 -5.69 -1.74 -22.85
N VAL A 252 -5.13 -2.80 -22.25
CA VAL A 252 -5.62 -4.17 -22.46
C VAL A 252 -7.10 -4.32 -22.07
N ILE A 253 -7.51 -3.75 -20.93
CA ILE A 253 -8.94 -3.75 -20.55
C ILE A 253 -9.79 -2.98 -21.56
N GLY A 254 -9.30 -1.84 -22.03
CA GLY A 254 -9.96 -1.00 -23.04
C GLY A 254 -10.16 -1.73 -24.37
N MET A 255 -9.09 -2.30 -24.90
CA MET A 255 -9.09 -3.09 -26.14
C MET A 255 -10.01 -4.31 -26.03
N THR A 256 -9.92 -5.07 -24.94
CA THR A 256 -10.80 -6.22 -24.71
C THR A 256 -12.27 -5.79 -24.66
N ARG A 257 -12.59 -4.68 -24.00
CA ARG A 257 -13.96 -4.14 -24.02
C ARG A 257 -14.38 -3.74 -25.43
N ALA A 258 -13.53 -3.04 -26.17
CA ALA A 258 -13.84 -2.61 -27.54
C ALA A 258 -14.14 -3.80 -28.46
N VAL A 259 -13.34 -4.88 -28.36
CA VAL A 259 -13.58 -6.13 -29.09
C VAL A 259 -14.92 -6.73 -28.70
N VAL A 260 -15.24 -6.83 -27.41
CA VAL A 260 -16.47 -7.46 -26.93
C VAL A 260 -17.72 -6.66 -27.30
N ASP A 261 -17.67 -5.33 -27.17
CA ASP A 261 -18.80 -4.45 -27.45
C ASP A 261 -19.12 -4.34 -28.96
N ARG A 262 -18.12 -4.57 -29.82
CA ARG A 262 -18.22 -4.46 -31.30
C ARG A 262 -17.89 -5.77 -32.00
N TYR A 263 -18.05 -6.89 -31.32
CA TYR A 263 -17.66 -8.18 -31.85
C TYR A 263 -18.54 -8.59 -33.03
N ASP A 264 -17.91 -8.92 -34.16
CA ASP A 264 -18.52 -9.59 -35.30
C ASP A 264 -17.62 -10.77 -35.72
N PRO A 265 -18.14 -11.97 -36.03
CA PRO A 265 -17.31 -13.11 -36.41
C PRO A 265 -16.41 -12.86 -37.63
N SER A 266 -16.76 -11.93 -38.53
CA SER A 266 -15.98 -11.60 -39.73
C SER A 266 -14.74 -10.75 -39.45
N ILE A 267 -14.55 -10.24 -38.21
CA ILE A 267 -13.35 -9.45 -37.87
C ILE A 267 -12.05 -10.24 -38.06
N VAL A 268 -12.10 -11.58 -38.03
CA VAL A 268 -10.93 -12.46 -38.20
C VAL A 268 -10.40 -12.48 -39.64
N ASP A 269 -11.26 -12.11 -40.60
CA ASP A 269 -10.91 -12.03 -42.02
C ASP A 269 -10.24 -10.69 -42.37
N GLU A 270 -10.35 -9.69 -41.49
CA GLU A 270 -9.76 -8.37 -41.67
C GLU A 270 -8.22 -8.41 -41.57
N PRO A 271 -7.47 -8.05 -42.62
CA PRO A 271 -6.00 -8.09 -42.60
C PRO A 271 -5.39 -7.22 -41.49
N SER A 272 -5.98 -6.06 -41.24
CA SER A 272 -5.56 -5.13 -40.19
C SER A 272 -5.73 -5.72 -38.79
N VAL A 273 -6.79 -6.49 -38.55
CA VAL A 273 -7.01 -7.18 -37.26
C VAL A 273 -5.97 -8.27 -37.04
N ARG A 274 -5.62 -9.04 -38.08
CA ARG A 274 -4.54 -10.03 -38.01
C ARG A 274 -3.19 -9.39 -37.69
N ALA A 275 -2.90 -8.23 -38.29
CA ALA A 275 -1.69 -7.48 -38.02
C ALA A 275 -1.65 -6.95 -36.57
N ILE A 276 -2.77 -6.44 -36.05
CA ILE A 276 -2.91 -6.04 -34.64
C ILE A 276 -2.68 -7.23 -33.71
N ALA A 277 -3.29 -8.39 -33.99
CA ALA A 277 -3.12 -9.60 -33.19
C ALA A 277 -1.64 -10.02 -33.10
N GLU A 278 -0.90 -9.91 -34.21
CA GLU A 278 0.54 -10.18 -34.22
C GLU A 278 1.33 -9.17 -33.37
N GLN A 279 1.00 -7.88 -33.42
CA GLN A 279 1.64 -6.90 -32.55
C GLN A 279 1.32 -7.11 -31.06
N LEU A 280 0.11 -7.56 -30.73
CA LEU A 280 -0.26 -7.91 -29.36
C LEU A 280 0.59 -9.08 -28.83
N ARG A 281 0.87 -10.10 -29.66
CA ARG A 281 1.79 -11.20 -29.27
C ARG A 281 3.20 -10.71 -29.04
N ARG A 282 3.69 -9.78 -29.86
CA ARG A 282 5.01 -9.16 -29.69
C ARG A 282 5.09 -8.34 -28.41
N ALA A 283 4.06 -7.54 -28.13
CA ALA A 283 3.94 -6.83 -26.86
C ALA A 283 3.91 -7.80 -25.66
N ALA A 284 3.19 -8.91 -25.77
CA ALA A 284 3.17 -9.95 -24.73
C ALA A 284 4.56 -10.54 -24.50
N HIS A 285 5.30 -10.83 -25.57
CA HIS A 285 6.68 -11.31 -25.49
C HIS A 285 7.60 -10.29 -24.79
N ASP A 286 7.55 -9.01 -25.19
CA ASP A 286 8.38 -7.94 -24.62
C ASP A 286 8.09 -7.73 -23.12
N VAL A 287 6.81 -7.83 -22.71
CA VAL A 287 6.42 -7.79 -21.29
C VAL A 287 7.02 -8.97 -20.52
N ARG A 288 6.97 -10.20 -21.05
CA ARG A 288 7.59 -11.38 -20.40
C ARG A 288 9.10 -11.27 -20.31
N LEU A 289 9.75 -10.73 -21.35
CA LEU A 289 11.19 -10.51 -21.36
C LEU A 289 11.61 -9.54 -20.25
N ARG A 290 10.83 -8.46 -20.04
CA ARG A 290 11.05 -7.49 -18.96
C ARG A 290 10.93 -8.13 -17.58
N VAL A 291 9.86 -8.89 -17.32
CA VAL A 291 9.67 -9.63 -16.05
C VAL A 291 10.83 -10.60 -15.81
N SER A 292 11.23 -11.35 -16.84
CA SER A 292 12.34 -12.32 -16.75
C SER A 292 13.68 -11.63 -16.48
N ALA A 293 13.94 -10.47 -17.11
CA ALA A 293 15.12 -9.66 -16.84
C ALA A 293 15.14 -9.07 -15.43
N GLY A 294 13.96 -8.83 -14.82
CA GLY A 294 13.81 -8.48 -13.41
C GLY A 294 14.14 -9.63 -12.45
N ALA A 295 13.69 -10.84 -12.79
CA ALA A 295 13.92 -12.05 -11.99
C ALA A 295 15.40 -12.50 -11.95
N VAL A 296 16.14 -12.29 -13.04
CA VAL A 296 17.52 -12.78 -13.20
C VAL A 296 18.58 -11.83 -12.62
N ALA A 297 18.21 -10.64 -12.13
CA ALA A 297 19.13 -9.69 -11.48
C ALA A 297 19.62 -10.11 -10.06
N GLY A 298 19.86 -11.40 -9.85
CA GLY A 298 20.79 -11.94 -8.84
C GLY A 298 22.23 -12.01 -9.39
N PRO A 299 23.24 -12.39 -8.59
CA PRO A 299 24.67 -12.24 -8.95
C PRO A 299 25.18 -13.13 -10.10
N ALA A 300 24.33 -13.84 -10.84
CA ALA A 300 24.78 -14.78 -11.86
C ALA A 300 23.88 -14.75 -13.09
N GLU A 301 24.55 -14.57 -14.23
CA GLU A 301 24.10 -14.81 -15.60
C GLU A 301 23.06 -13.85 -16.16
N THR A 302 23.55 -12.82 -16.86
CA THR A 302 22.75 -12.10 -17.87
C THR A 302 22.53 -13.05 -19.05
N PRO A 303 21.31 -13.55 -19.32
CA PRO A 303 21.04 -14.30 -20.54
C PRO A 303 21.30 -13.43 -21.77
N PRO A 304 21.60 -14.02 -22.94
CA PRO A 304 21.79 -13.25 -24.17
C PRO A 304 20.58 -12.35 -24.41
N ALA A 305 20.83 -11.05 -24.61
CA ALA A 305 19.78 -10.06 -24.81
C ALA A 305 19.06 -10.33 -26.14
N GLU A 306 17.95 -11.06 -26.06
CA GLU A 306 17.00 -11.15 -27.18
C GLU A 306 16.42 -9.74 -27.39
N PRO A 307 16.52 -9.16 -28.61
CA PRO A 307 16.06 -7.80 -28.85
C PRO A 307 14.52 -7.73 -28.73
N PRO A 308 13.96 -6.60 -28.25
CA PRO A 308 12.51 -6.44 -28.20
C PRO A 308 11.88 -6.67 -29.57
N ALA A 309 10.75 -7.36 -29.60
CA ALA A 309 10.06 -7.75 -30.83
C ALA A 309 9.32 -6.56 -31.50
N LEU A 310 9.00 -5.52 -30.72
CA LEU A 310 8.40 -4.28 -31.20
C LEU A 310 9.45 -3.30 -31.75
N THR A 311 10.02 -3.57 -32.92
CA THR A 311 11.07 -2.72 -33.55
C THR A 311 10.66 -2.01 -34.83
N ARG A 312 9.41 -2.18 -35.29
CA ARG A 312 8.90 -1.53 -36.52
C ARG A 312 7.50 -0.95 -36.32
N PRO A 313 7.23 0.29 -36.76
CA PRO A 313 5.88 0.86 -36.73
C PRO A 313 4.95 0.02 -37.63
N LEU A 314 3.75 -0.26 -37.11
CA LEU A 314 2.72 -1.01 -37.83
C LEU A 314 2.26 -0.20 -39.05
N GLN A 315 2.56 -0.67 -40.26
CA GLN A 315 1.99 -0.12 -41.48
C GLN A 315 0.58 -0.69 -41.66
N VAL A 316 -0.44 0.11 -41.37
CA VAL A 316 -1.84 -0.30 -41.52
C VAL A 316 -2.32 0.13 -42.90
N ALA A 317 -2.79 -0.82 -43.72
CA ALA A 317 -3.60 -0.51 -44.89
C ALA A 317 -4.97 0.05 -44.43
N ALA A 318 -5.63 0.88 -45.24
CA ALA A 318 -6.94 1.43 -44.88
C ALA A 318 -7.92 0.29 -44.48
N PRO A 319 -8.51 0.31 -43.27
CA PRO A 319 -9.42 -0.75 -42.83
C PRO A 319 -10.68 -0.79 -43.68
N SER A 320 -11.35 -1.94 -43.71
CA SER A 320 -12.67 -2.05 -44.33
C SER A 320 -13.69 -1.08 -43.69
N ALA A 321 -14.66 -0.65 -44.49
CA ALA A 321 -15.71 0.28 -44.05
C ALA A 321 -16.59 -0.29 -42.92
N ASP A 322 -16.58 -1.60 -42.71
CA ASP A 322 -17.42 -2.27 -41.71
C ASP A 322 -16.75 -2.32 -40.32
N HIS A 323 -15.41 -2.32 -40.26
CA HIS A 323 -14.66 -2.50 -39.01
C HIS A 323 -13.81 -1.30 -38.58
N TRP A 324 -13.85 -0.18 -39.31
CA TRP A 324 -12.95 0.97 -39.10
C TRP A 324 -12.95 1.54 -37.67
N VAL A 325 -14.08 1.55 -36.97
CA VAL A 325 -14.15 2.08 -35.58
C VAL A 325 -13.40 1.18 -34.61
N LEU A 326 -13.59 -0.14 -34.70
CA LEU A 326 -12.91 -1.11 -33.85
C LEU A 326 -11.41 -1.08 -34.14
N VAL A 327 -11.02 -1.18 -35.41
CA VAL A 327 -9.61 -1.13 -35.84
C VAL A 327 -8.95 0.17 -35.37
N GLY A 328 -9.60 1.32 -35.56
CA GLY A 328 -9.11 2.61 -35.08
C GLY A 328 -8.87 2.64 -33.57
N SER A 329 -9.82 2.14 -32.77
CA SER A 329 -9.63 2.07 -31.31
C SER A 329 -8.48 1.15 -30.89
N LEU A 330 -8.34 -0.01 -31.53
CA LEU A 330 -7.28 -0.96 -31.22
C LEU A 330 -5.90 -0.43 -31.60
N LEU A 331 -5.79 0.32 -32.69
CA LEU A 331 -4.54 0.96 -33.10
C LEU A 331 -4.10 2.04 -32.13
N VAL A 332 -5.03 2.86 -31.63
CA VAL A 332 -4.71 3.90 -30.64
C VAL A 332 -4.20 3.27 -29.34
N ASP A 333 -4.86 2.22 -28.85
CA ASP A 333 -4.43 1.55 -27.62
C ASP A 333 -3.13 0.75 -27.82
N LEU A 334 -2.93 0.12 -28.98
CA LEU A 334 -1.69 -0.55 -29.32
C LEU A 334 -0.50 0.43 -29.43
N HIS A 335 -0.73 1.61 -30.00
CA HIS A 335 0.27 2.66 -30.07
C HIS A 335 0.70 3.12 -28.67
N ARG A 336 -0.27 3.33 -27.77
CA ARG A 336 0.01 3.65 -26.36
C ARG A 336 0.79 2.54 -25.65
N ILE A 337 0.46 1.27 -25.91
CA ILE A 337 1.22 0.13 -25.36
C ILE A 337 2.67 0.18 -25.86
N HIS A 338 2.88 0.46 -27.14
CA HIS A 338 4.20 0.58 -27.74
C HIS A 338 5.02 1.72 -27.12
N GLU A 339 4.46 2.93 -27.01
CA GLU A 339 5.10 4.09 -26.38
C GLU A 339 5.56 3.76 -24.94
N ASN A 340 4.69 3.14 -24.13
CA ASN A 340 5.02 2.76 -22.76
C ASN A 340 6.12 1.68 -22.67
N LEU A 341 6.20 0.76 -23.64
CA LEU A 341 7.23 -0.28 -23.66
C LEU A 341 8.60 0.24 -24.15
N VAL A 342 8.61 1.18 -25.10
CA VAL A 342 9.84 1.74 -25.69
C VAL A 342 10.42 2.88 -24.83
N GLY A 343 9.57 3.62 -24.11
CA GLY A 343 9.99 4.69 -23.19
C GLY A 343 10.25 6.05 -23.87
N ASP A 344 9.59 6.31 -25.01
CA ASP A 344 9.59 7.61 -25.70
C ASP A 344 8.59 8.59 -25.07
#